data_AF-A0A930E9L7-F1
#
_entry.id   AF-A0A930E9L7-F1
#
_cell.length_a   1.000
_cell.length_b   1.000
_cell.length_c   1.000
_cell.angle_alpha   90.00
_cell.angle_beta   90.00
_cell.angle_gamma   90.00
#
_symmetry.space_group_name_H-M   'P 1'
#
loop_
_entity.id
_entity.type
_entity.pdbx_description
1 polymer ?
#
loop_
_entity_poly.entity_id
_entity_poly.type
_entity_poly.pdbx_seq_one_letter_code
_entity_poly.pdbx_strand_id
1 'polypeptide(L)'
;MKFRKISLQSLLKQIKDTEKIKESYEKLLKKQQKKLSFNGRKLENGDYIVNSFLLGQLGKNFNKNILEEDKIKGVELLTIAYNLLIEIKNLINVKYLWIECEDNKKLLEFNSNFGIKLIENYVSNNGLKVMILKLEN
;
A
#
# COMPACT_ATOMS: atom_id res chain seq x y z
N MET A 1 -17.13 -4.71 -16.80
CA MET A 1 -16.19 -4.83 -15.66
C MET A 1 -16.99 -5.03 -14.38
N LYS A 2 -16.99 -6.22 -13.78
CA LYS A 2 -17.69 -6.47 -12.50
C LYS A 2 -16.71 -6.15 -11.36
N PHE A 3 -16.90 -5.01 -10.69
CA PHE A 3 -16.23 -4.75 -9.43
C PHE A 3 -16.69 -5.81 -8.42
N ARG A 4 -15.77 -6.67 -7.97
CA ARG A 4 -16.06 -7.62 -6.88
C ARG A 4 -16.27 -6.80 -5.62
N LYS A 5 -17.50 -6.85 -5.08
CA LYS A 5 -17.85 -6.31 -3.77
C LYS A 5 -16.93 -6.99 -2.74
N ILE A 6 -15.99 -6.26 -2.15
CA ILE A 6 -15.14 -6.78 -1.09
C ILE A 6 -16.06 -7.13 0.08
N SER A 7 -16.06 -8.41 0.46
CA SER A 7 -16.85 -8.93 1.59
C SER A 7 -16.41 -8.26 2.89
N LEU A 8 -17.37 -7.95 3.78
CA LEU A 8 -17.11 -7.49 5.15
C LEU A 8 -16.14 -8.41 5.90
N GLN A 9 -16.10 -9.71 5.54
CA GLN A 9 -15.14 -10.65 6.10
C GLN A 9 -13.71 -10.42 5.61
N SER A 10 -13.51 -9.99 4.36
CA SER A 10 -12.19 -9.61 3.84
C SER A 10 -11.70 -8.30 4.48
N LEU A 11 -12.61 -7.38 4.77
CA LEU A 11 -12.30 -6.15 5.51
C LEU A 11 -11.91 -6.47 6.97
N LEU A 12 -12.68 -7.35 7.64
CA LEU A 12 -12.38 -7.85 8.98
C LEU A 12 -11.07 -8.66 9.02
N LYS A 13 -10.73 -9.37 7.95
CA LYS A 13 -9.45 -10.08 7.80
C LYS A 13 -8.30 -9.09 7.64
N GLN A 14 -8.43 -8.04 6.83
CA GLN A 14 -7.44 -6.94 6.77
C GLN A 14 -7.25 -6.23 8.11
N ILE A 15 -8.31 -6.07 8.91
CA ILE A 15 -8.23 -5.52 10.27
C ILE A 15 -7.53 -6.50 11.24
N LYS A 16 -7.73 -7.82 11.08
CA LYS A 16 -7.00 -8.84 11.85
C LYS A 16 -5.53 -8.95 11.44
N ASP A 17 -5.23 -8.73 10.16
CA ASP A 17 -3.89 -8.73 9.60
C ASP A 17 -3.06 -7.50 10.00
N THR A 18 -3.71 -6.54 10.67
CA THR A 18 -3.06 -5.53 11.51
C THR A 18 -2.52 -6.14 12.82
N GLU A 19 -2.52 -7.46 12.95
CA GLU A 19 -1.78 -8.22 13.97
C GLU A 19 -0.27 -7.96 13.85
N LYS A 20 0.11 -6.83 14.47
CA LYS A 20 1.15 -6.73 15.48
C LYS A 20 2.59 -6.94 15.01
N ILE A 21 3.14 -5.90 14.40
CA ILE A 21 4.42 -5.39 14.92
C ILE A 21 4.11 -4.76 16.28
N LYS A 22 4.04 -5.57 17.35
CA LYS A 22 3.68 -5.09 18.70
C LYS A 22 4.91 -4.53 19.42
N GLU A 23 5.53 -3.49 18.87
CA GLU A 23 6.32 -2.61 19.73
C GLU A 23 5.34 -1.73 20.52
N SER A 24 5.37 -1.83 21.84
CA SER A 24 4.56 -0.93 22.68
C SER A 24 4.94 0.51 22.33
N TYR A 25 3.94 1.36 22.03
CA TYR A 25 4.14 2.78 21.75
C TYR A 25 5.04 3.46 22.81
N GLU A 26 4.93 3.02 24.05
CA GLU A 26 5.71 3.51 25.19
C GLU A 26 7.22 3.20 25.08
N LYS A 27 7.58 2.11 24.39
CA LYS A 27 8.97 1.69 24.15
C LYS A 27 9.63 2.47 23.01
N LEU A 28 8.86 3.19 22.20
CA LEU A 28 9.39 4.01 21.11
C LEU A 28 10.08 5.26 21.66
N LEU A 29 11.08 5.78 20.93
CA LEU A 29 11.69 7.05 21.25
C LEU A 29 10.64 8.18 21.20
N LYS A 30 10.80 9.21 22.04
CA LYS A 30 9.88 10.38 22.06
C LYS A 30 9.70 11.03 20.69
N LYS A 31 10.73 11.04 19.85
CA LYS A 31 10.66 11.52 18.47
C LYS A 31 9.78 10.64 17.58
N GLN A 32 9.82 9.33 17.75
CA GLN A 32 8.97 8.37 17.02
C GLN A 32 7.51 8.46 17.51
N GLN A 33 7.31 8.52 18.84
CA GLN A 33 6.00 8.78 19.45
C GLN A 33 5.35 10.04 18.89
N LYS A 34 6.08 11.17 18.85
CA LYS A 34 5.60 12.44 18.29
C LYS A 34 5.24 12.34 16.80
N LYS A 35 6.01 11.57 16.02
CA LYS A 35 5.70 11.33 14.60
C LYS A 35 4.43 10.49 14.43
N LEU A 36 4.23 9.47 15.26
CA LEU A 36 3.02 8.63 15.21
C LEU A 36 1.79 9.43 15.66
N SER A 37 1.91 10.23 16.71
CA SER A 37 0.80 11.07 17.19
C SER A 37 0.38 12.14 16.18
N PHE A 38 1.32 12.64 15.37
CA PHE A 38 1.01 13.64 14.34
C PHE A 38 0.39 13.02 13.08
N ASN A 39 0.77 11.79 12.74
CA ASN A 39 0.34 11.14 11.49
C ASN A 39 -0.71 10.05 11.68
N GLY A 40 -1.14 9.82 12.92
CA GLY A 40 -2.04 8.74 13.29
C GLY A 40 -2.97 9.17 14.40
N ARG A 41 -3.80 8.24 14.86
CA ARG A 41 -4.69 8.43 16.01
C ARG A 41 -4.51 7.32 17.03
N LYS A 42 -4.60 7.70 18.30
CA LYS A 42 -4.66 6.75 19.41
C LYS A 42 -6.09 6.23 19.53
N LEU A 43 -6.25 4.93 19.67
CA LEU A 43 -7.51 4.26 19.95
C LEU A 43 -7.76 4.21 21.46
N GLU A 44 -9.01 3.97 21.86
CA GLU A 44 -9.42 3.88 23.28
C GLU A 44 -8.67 2.79 24.04
N ASN A 45 -8.36 1.68 23.36
CA ASN A 45 -7.60 0.56 23.92
C ASN A 45 -6.08 0.82 24.03
N GLY A 46 -5.61 2.03 23.66
CA GLY A 46 -4.21 2.41 23.73
C GLY A 46 -3.40 2.15 22.46
N ASP A 47 -3.95 1.42 21.48
CA ASP A 47 -3.28 1.17 20.20
C ASP A 47 -3.17 2.45 19.37
N TYR A 48 -2.23 2.48 18.43
CA TYR A 48 -2.06 3.57 17.47
C TYR A 48 -2.32 3.08 16.06
N ILE A 49 -3.10 3.85 15.31
CA ILE A 49 -3.32 3.58 13.87
C ILE A 49 -2.82 4.74 13.03
N VAL A 50 -2.25 4.43 11.87
CA VAL A 50 -1.77 5.38 10.87
C VAL A 50 -2.46 5.07 9.55
N ASN A 51 -2.96 6.11 8.88
CA ASN A 51 -3.62 5.93 7.59
C ASN A 51 -2.60 5.63 6.49
N SER A 52 -2.93 4.66 5.64
CA SER A 52 -2.12 4.30 4.49
C SER A 52 -2.97 3.77 3.34
N PHE A 53 -2.42 3.82 2.12
CA PHE A 53 -3.05 3.22 0.94
C PHE A 53 -2.48 1.83 0.71
N LEU A 54 -3.33 0.88 0.35
CA LEU A 54 -2.91 -0.43 -0.16
C LEU A 54 -3.31 -0.51 -1.63
N LEU A 55 -2.31 -0.68 -2.51
CA LEU A 55 -2.51 -0.92 -3.93
C LEU A 55 -2.16 -2.37 -4.24
N GLY A 56 -3.11 -3.11 -4.79
CA GLY A 56 -2.84 -4.45 -5.31
C GLY A 56 -2.02 -4.38 -6.60
N GLN A 57 -1.40 -5.49 -6.98
CA GLN A 57 -0.66 -5.58 -8.23
C GLN A 57 -1.49 -5.13 -9.45
N LEU A 58 -0.84 -4.38 -10.34
CA LEU A 58 -1.44 -3.93 -11.59
C LEU A 58 -1.35 -5.05 -12.64
N GLY A 59 -2.48 -5.40 -13.23
CA GLY A 59 -2.54 -6.31 -14.36
C GLY A 59 -2.10 -5.65 -15.67
N LYS A 60 -1.61 -6.45 -16.63
CA LYS A 60 -1.36 -5.97 -17.98
C LYS A 60 -2.69 -5.57 -18.64
N ASN A 61 -2.67 -4.46 -19.38
CA ASN A 61 -3.78 -4.10 -20.24
C ASN A 61 -3.81 -5.07 -21.45
N PHE A 62 -4.73 -6.03 -21.45
CA PHE A 62 -4.82 -7.05 -22.48
C PHE A 62 -6.08 -6.85 -23.32
N ASN A 63 -5.96 -6.01 -24.35
CA ASN A 63 -6.92 -5.96 -25.45
C ASN A 63 -6.18 -6.27 -26.75
N LYS A 64 -6.60 -7.34 -27.45
CA LYS A 64 -5.97 -7.80 -28.69
C LYS A 64 -6.27 -6.89 -29.88
N ASN A 65 -7.27 -6.02 -29.76
CA ASN A 65 -7.75 -5.17 -30.84
C ASN A 65 -7.15 -3.74 -30.79
N ILE A 66 -6.20 -3.49 -29.90
CA ILE A 66 -5.53 -2.19 -29.74
C ILE A 66 -4.12 -2.31 -30.29
N LEU A 67 -3.71 -1.33 -31.09
CA LEU A 67 -2.35 -1.21 -31.63
C LEU A 67 -1.34 -1.08 -30.48
N GLU A 68 -0.11 -1.57 -30.63
CA GLU A 68 0.87 -1.55 -29.53
C GLU A 68 1.18 -0.12 -29.05
N GLU A 69 1.20 0.85 -29.96
CA GLU A 69 1.38 2.28 -29.68
C GLU A 69 0.26 2.89 -28.82
N ASP A 70 -0.94 2.32 -28.89
CA ASP A 70 -2.13 2.79 -28.16
C ASP A 70 -2.28 2.09 -26.80
N LYS A 71 -1.42 1.11 -26.49
CA LYS A 71 -1.47 0.40 -25.20
C LYS A 71 -0.81 1.23 -24.11
N ILE A 72 -1.60 1.50 -23.08
CA ILE A 72 -1.09 2.08 -21.82
C ILE A 72 -0.02 1.15 -21.23
N LYS A 73 1.18 1.69 -21.06
CA LYS A 73 2.32 0.99 -20.44
C LYS A 73 2.07 0.82 -18.94
N GLY A 74 2.67 -0.21 -18.36
CA GLY A 74 2.53 -0.46 -16.92
C GLY A 74 2.94 0.73 -16.06
N VAL A 75 4.00 1.45 -16.44
CA VAL A 75 4.46 2.66 -15.74
C VAL A 75 3.44 3.80 -15.83
N GLU A 76 2.78 3.97 -16.97
CA GLU A 76 1.74 4.99 -17.13
C GLU A 76 0.53 4.66 -16.27
N LEU A 77 0.12 3.39 -16.23
CA LEU A 77 -0.96 2.92 -15.37
C LEU A 77 -0.63 3.12 -13.88
N LEU A 78 0.58 2.80 -13.46
CA LEU A 78 1.03 3.01 -12.08
C LEU A 78 1.08 4.51 -11.74
N THR A 79 1.56 5.35 -12.64
CA THR A 79 1.57 6.81 -12.49
C THR A 79 0.16 7.37 -12.35
N ILE A 80 -0.80 6.92 -13.16
CA ILE A 80 -2.20 7.34 -13.05
C ILE A 80 -2.78 6.96 -11.68
N ALA A 81 -2.57 5.71 -11.25
CA ALA A 81 -3.02 5.26 -9.94
C ALA A 81 -2.36 6.07 -8.80
N TYR A 82 -1.06 6.30 -8.88
CA TYR A 82 -0.32 7.10 -7.91
C TYR A 82 -0.85 8.54 -7.81
N ASN A 83 -1.05 9.22 -8.95
CA ASN A 83 -1.54 10.59 -8.98
C ASN A 83 -2.91 10.72 -8.31
N LEU A 84 -3.82 9.79 -8.60
CA LEU A 84 -5.13 9.75 -7.93
C LEU A 84 -5.00 9.59 -6.40
N LEU A 85 -4.07 8.76 -5.93
CA LEU A 85 -3.82 8.59 -4.50
C LEU A 85 -3.22 9.85 -3.87
N ILE A 86 -2.38 10.60 -4.60
CA ILE A 86 -1.81 11.86 -4.14
C ILE A 86 -2.90 12.95 -3.98
N GLU A 87 -3.87 13.02 -4.88
CA GLU A 87 -5.01 13.94 -4.75
C GLU A 87 -5.80 13.69 -3.46
N ILE A 88 -5.99 12.42 -3.11
CA ILE A 88 -6.75 12.00 -1.92
C ILE A 88 -5.90 12.08 -0.63
N LYS A 89 -4.57 11.98 -0.75
CA LYS A 89 -3.62 11.89 0.37
C LYS A 89 -3.87 12.94 1.46
N ASN A 90 -4.06 14.20 1.05
CA ASN A 90 -4.19 15.33 1.98
C ASN A 90 -5.54 15.34 2.69
N LEU A 91 -6.59 14.82 2.06
CA LEU A 91 -7.92 14.72 2.66
C LEU A 91 -7.96 13.72 3.82
N ILE A 92 -7.12 12.68 3.79
CA ILE A 92 -7.13 11.60 4.79
C ILE A 92 -5.79 11.41 5.53
N ASN A 93 -4.87 12.39 5.42
CA ASN A 93 -3.54 12.40 6.05
C ASN A 93 -2.78 11.07 5.93
N VAL A 94 -2.63 10.57 4.69
CA VAL A 94 -1.89 9.33 4.42
C VAL A 94 -0.40 9.60 4.27
N LYS A 95 0.46 8.74 4.85
CA LYS A 95 1.93 8.85 4.74
C LYS A 95 2.60 7.76 3.92
N TYR A 96 1.95 6.63 3.75
CA TYR A 96 2.54 5.47 3.10
C TYR A 96 1.58 4.89 2.05
N LEU A 97 2.17 4.46 0.94
CA LEU A 97 1.57 3.58 -0.05
C LEU A 97 2.23 2.21 0.08
N TRP A 98 1.43 1.18 0.21
CA TRP A 98 1.84 -0.21 0.21
C TRP A 98 1.46 -0.86 -1.11
N ILE A 99 2.32 -1.72 -1.65
CA ILE A 99 2.01 -2.59 -2.78
C ILE A 99 2.11 -4.04 -2.37
N GLU A 100 1.07 -4.81 -2.67
CA GLU A 100 1.10 -6.28 -2.62
C GLU A 100 1.22 -6.84 -4.03
N CYS A 101 2.23 -7.68 -4.26
CA CYS A 101 2.45 -8.35 -5.53
C CYS A 101 3.01 -9.76 -5.38
N GLU A 102 2.85 -10.58 -6.41
CA GLU A 102 3.44 -11.92 -6.47
C GLU A 102 4.97 -11.84 -6.33
N ASP A 103 5.57 -12.90 -5.78
CA ASP A 103 7.03 -13.06 -5.70
C ASP A 103 7.62 -13.36 -7.09
N ASN A 104 7.64 -12.32 -7.92
CA ASN A 104 8.09 -12.36 -9.30
C ASN A 104 9.12 -11.27 -9.52
N LYS A 105 10.32 -11.65 -9.95
CA LYS A 105 11.44 -10.72 -10.18
C LYS A 105 11.04 -9.50 -11.03
N LYS A 106 10.26 -9.69 -12.09
CA LYS A 106 9.83 -8.57 -12.96
C LYS A 106 8.89 -7.60 -12.25
N LEU A 107 7.99 -8.10 -11.40
CA LEU A 107 7.08 -7.25 -10.62
C LEU A 107 7.82 -6.49 -9.53
N LEU A 108 8.73 -7.17 -8.82
CA LEU A 108 9.57 -6.55 -7.80
C LEU A 108 10.45 -5.44 -8.40
N GLU A 109 11.14 -5.72 -9.50
CA GLU A 109 11.95 -4.73 -10.21
C GLU A 109 11.10 -3.58 -10.75
N PHE A 110 9.92 -3.86 -11.34
CA PHE A 110 9.02 -2.82 -11.83
C PHE A 110 8.62 -1.83 -10.73
N ASN A 111 8.19 -2.33 -9.56
CA ASN A 111 7.81 -1.51 -8.43
C ASN A 111 9.01 -0.80 -7.80
N SER A 112 10.17 -1.46 -7.70
CA SER A 112 11.40 -0.85 -7.18
C SER A 112 11.94 0.26 -8.08
N ASN A 113 11.82 0.13 -9.40
CA ASN A 113 12.17 1.18 -10.35
C ASN A 113 11.26 2.42 -10.22
N PHE A 114 10.04 2.24 -9.72
CA PHE A 114 9.14 3.35 -9.37
C PHE A 114 9.49 3.99 -8.00
N GLY A 115 10.48 3.46 -7.27
CA GLY A 115 10.90 3.96 -5.96
C GLY A 115 10.26 3.24 -4.76
N ILE A 116 9.49 2.18 -5.00
CA ILE A 116 8.78 1.43 -3.96
C ILE A 116 9.71 0.34 -3.41
N LYS A 117 9.92 0.34 -2.09
CA LYS A 117 10.95 -0.50 -1.45
C LYS A 117 10.35 -1.79 -0.92
N LEU A 118 10.99 -2.92 -1.21
CA LEU A 118 10.59 -4.21 -0.64
C LEU A 118 10.74 -4.19 0.88
N ILE A 119 9.80 -4.80 1.59
CA ILE A 119 9.92 -5.10 3.01
C ILE A 119 10.51 -6.50 3.13
N GLU A 120 11.77 -6.56 3.52
CA GLU A 120 12.47 -7.82 3.71
C GLU A 120 11.84 -8.64 4.84
N ASN A 121 11.86 -9.97 4.68
CA ASN A 121 11.37 -10.93 5.68
C ASN A 121 9.88 -10.76 6.06
N TYR A 122 9.09 -10.14 5.20
CA TYR A 122 7.65 -10.02 5.37
C TYR A 122 6.90 -10.54 4.13
N VAL A 123 5.83 -11.28 4.38
CA VAL A 123 4.91 -11.81 3.38
C VAL A 123 3.50 -11.58 3.92
N SER A 124 2.59 -11.08 3.08
CA SER A 124 1.22 -10.86 3.52
C SER A 124 0.48 -12.18 3.75
N ASN A 125 -0.69 -12.12 4.38
CA ASN A 125 -1.50 -13.33 4.64
C ASN A 125 -2.04 -14.00 3.37
N ASN A 126 -1.90 -13.35 2.22
CA ASN A 126 -2.21 -13.92 0.91
C ASN A 126 -0.98 -14.54 0.23
N GLY A 127 0.16 -14.64 0.91
CA GLY A 127 1.40 -15.16 0.35
C GLY A 127 2.11 -14.20 -0.60
N LEU A 128 1.79 -12.90 -0.55
CA LEU A 128 2.33 -11.88 -1.47
C LEU A 128 3.50 -11.12 -0.84
N LYS A 129 4.43 -10.67 -1.69
CA LYS A 129 5.47 -9.73 -1.29
C LYS A 129 4.85 -8.35 -1.08
N VAL A 130 5.32 -7.66 -0.04
CA VAL A 130 4.84 -6.32 0.29
C VAL A 130 5.96 -5.31 0.15
N MET A 131 5.65 -4.22 -0.52
CA MET A 131 6.57 -3.12 -0.79
C MET A 131 5.96 -1.81 -0.28
N ILE A 132 6.78 -0.84 0.09
CA ILE A 132 6.35 0.42 0.71
C ILE A 132 7.01 1.63 0.05
N LEU A 133 6.21 2.66 -0.18
CA LEU A 133 6.63 3.99 -0.59
C LEU A 133 6.18 5.00 0.46
N LYS A 134 7.11 5.82 0.93
CA LYS A 134 6.80 6.99 1.75
C LYS A 134 6.38 8.12 0.82
N LEU A 135 5.18 8.67 1.05
CA LEU A 135 4.67 9.78 0.27
C LEU A 135 5.22 11.09 0.86
N GLU A 136 5.91 11.89 0.04
CA GLU A 136 6.40 13.21 0.43
C GLU A 136 5.25 14.21 0.59
N ASN A 137 5.39 15.14 1.53
CA ASN A 137 4.40 16.20 1.78
C ASN A 137 4.58 17.34 0.79
#